data_AF-A0A8X8WHX1-F1
#
_entry.id   AF-A0A8X8WHX1-F1
#
_cell.length_a   1.000
_cell.length_b   1.000
_cell.length_c   1.000
_cell.angle_alpha   90.00
_cell.angle_beta   90.00
_cell.angle_gamma   90.00
#
_symmetry.space_group_name_H-M   'P 1'
#
loop_
_entity.id
_entity.type
_entity.pdbx_description
1 polymer ?
#
loop_
_entity_poly.entity_id
_entity_poly.type
_entity_poly.pdbx_seq_one_letter_code
_entity_poly.pdbx_strand_id
1 'polypeptide(L)'
;MQHMGGGLGLRFIMLKYTPLSMNYCCIDEVELKDDTERNLEELEFKGNCLHQGIPVSPGIVCVSDTMYMFGGVIYSVPQPVLSKQMTLTNCLSYAPLPSDSSPVTWTRSPTGMSVDRVNPMVAPLHDGRIFICGGTYIRSSWAEVYDPKTCQFLSLQLPMSVAKIPIPISCFQYTNELVLIYYDAWFYNQDEYEGRARMSCNIEGYEPTLLQYNLVSNYWQVFARELPEPYLDPYKRNLVYVGGDILFMMDYSYSWLVYNLSSKKVGNVEVELPDAAVIEAFYVGNTHTTHTSWVFYVFLRHKVNYITGGVRYAKVEVVQGKDGDYIATVQMNGVLRVPLFSDMYMFGFKARSKRDAEEQLPEKKGKEKMMRIE
;
A
#
# COMPACT_ATOMS: atom_id res chain seq x y z
N MET A 1 27.70 30.52 -13.65
CA MET A 1 26.39 30.01 -14.07
C MET A 1 26.55 28.54 -14.43
N GLN A 2 26.39 27.66 -13.45
CA GLN A 2 26.34 26.21 -13.61
C GLN A 2 25.69 25.68 -12.33
N HIS A 3 24.37 25.46 -12.38
CA HIS A 3 23.64 24.74 -11.34
C HIS A 3 24.03 23.27 -11.46
N MET A 4 24.95 22.83 -10.60
CA MET A 4 25.25 21.43 -10.37
C MET A 4 24.35 20.90 -9.25
N GLY A 5 23.68 19.78 -9.51
CA GLY A 5 23.11 18.92 -8.47
C GLY A 5 21.60 19.05 -8.22
N GLY A 6 20.76 18.72 -9.21
CA GLY A 6 19.37 18.38 -8.94
C GLY A 6 19.31 17.04 -8.21
N GLY A 7 19.03 17.05 -6.91
CA GLY A 7 18.82 15.84 -6.13
C GLY A 7 17.63 15.03 -6.66
N LEU A 8 17.71 13.71 -6.53
CA LEU A 8 16.64 12.77 -6.88
C LEU A 8 15.44 13.03 -5.97
N GLY A 9 14.42 13.74 -6.47
CA GLY A 9 13.17 13.99 -5.75
C GLY A 9 12.33 12.73 -5.62
N LEU A 10 11.30 12.74 -4.78
CA LEU A 10 10.31 11.67 -4.77
C LEU A 10 9.34 11.80 -5.93
N ARG A 11 8.73 10.69 -6.32
CA ARG A 11 7.58 10.64 -7.21
C ARG A 11 6.46 9.88 -6.52
N PHE A 12 5.25 10.35 -6.72
CA PHE A 12 4.02 9.76 -6.23
C PHE A 12 3.19 9.27 -7.43
N ILE A 13 2.68 8.05 -7.35
CA ILE A 13 1.66 7.52 -8.27
C ILE A 13 0.35 7.41 -7.50
N MET A 14 -0.68 8.00 -8.07
CA MET A 14 -2.05 7.89 -7.59
C MET A 14 -2.84 7.05 -8.58
N LEU A 15 -3.27 5.85 -8.19
CA LEU A 15 -4.24 5.06 -8.94
C LEU A 15 -5.64 5.41 -8.46
N LYS A 16 -6.56 5.61 -9.39
CA LYS A 16 -7.95 5.92 -9.10
C LYS A 16 -8.87 4.93 -9.78
N TYR A 17 -9.84 4.44 -9.03
CA TYR A 17 -10.94 3.65 -9.56
C TYR A 17 -12.13 4.55 -9.87
N THR A 18 -12.70 4.32 -11.05
CA THR A 18 -14.06 4.73 -11.40
C THR A 18 -14.90 3.45 -11.56
N PRO A 19 -16.24 3.54 -11.59
CA PRO A 19 -17.08 2.36 -11.84
C PRO A 19 -16.78 1.62 -13.16
N LEU A 20 -16.06 2.24 -14.10
CA LEU A 20 -15.84 1.72 -15.46
C LEU A 20 -14.36 1.62 -15.86
N SER A 21 -13.43 2.20 -15.09
CA SER A 21 -12.02 2.27 -15.46
C SER A 21 -11.10 2.41 -14.24
N MET A 22 -9.82 2.15 -14.46
CA MET A 22 -8.75 2.54 -13.55
C MET A 22 -7.86 3.54 -14.28
N ASN A 23 -7.64 4.70 -13.66
CA ASN A 23 -6.80 5.78 -14.18
C ASN A 23 -5.62 6.02 -13.23
N TYR A 24 -4.60 6.74 -13.68
CA TYR A 24 -3.53 7.16 -12.79
C TYR A 24 -3.10 8.62 -13.02
N CYS A 25 -2.50 9.19 -12.00
CA CYS A 25 -1.80 10.47 -12.04
C CYS A 25 -0.40 10.29 -11.42
N CYS A 26 0.61 10.96 -11.98
CA CYS A 26 1.96 11.02 -11.41
C CYS A 26 2.25 12.44 -10.94
N ILE A 27 3.02 12.55 -9.85
CA ILE A 27 3.37 13.84 -9.25
C ILE A 27 4.78 13.74 -8.68
N ASP A 28 5.67 14.65 -9.04
CA ASP A 28 7.00 14.71 -8.44
C ASP A 28 6.99 15.61 -7.18
N GLU A 29 7.78 15.30 -6.16
CA GLU A 29 7.89 16.11 -4.93
C GLU A 29 8.25 17.56 -5.25
N VAL A 30 9.14 17.76 -6.23
CA VAL A 30 9.59 19.10 -6.67
C VAL A 30 8.44 19.95 -7.22
N GLU A 31 7.30 19.32 -7.52
CA GLU A 31 6.10 19.97 -8.00
C GLU A 31 5.13 20.35 -6.88
N LEU A 32 5.29 19.78 -5.68
CA LEU A 32 4.51 20.12 -4.51
C LEU A 32 5.00 21.45 -3.95
N LYS A 33 4.06 22.38 -3.73
CA LYS A 33 4.35 23.73 -3.22
C LYS A 33 3.38 24.12 -2.13
N ASP A 34 3.84 24.96 -1.22
CA ASP A 34 3.04 25.45 -0.12
C ASP A 34 1.92 26.39 -0.60
N ASP A 35 0.73 26.25 0.01
CA ASP A 35 -0.48 27.01 -0.30
C ASP A 35 -0.86 27.03 -1.80
N THR A 36 -0.62 25.94 -2.51
CA THR A 36 -0.98 25.81 -3.93
C THR A 36 -2.15 24.86 -4.18
N GLU A 37 -2.98 25.24 -5.16
CA GLU A 37 -3.92 24.32 -5.79
C GLU A 37 -3.41 23.94 -7.18
N ARG A 38 -3.37 22.65 -7.48
CA ARG A 38 -2.92 22.13 -8.79
C ARG A 38 -3.92 21.14 -9.36
N ASN A 39 -4.27 21.32 -10.63
CA ASN A 39 -5.00 20.30 -11.39
C ASN A 39 -4.01 19.23 -11.85
N LEU A 40 -4.32 17.96 -11.60
CA LEU A 40 -3.56 16.86 -12.13
C LEU A 40 -4.13 16.41 -13.46
N GLU A 41 -3.27 16.21 -14.44
CA GLU A 41 -3.64 15.56 -15.70
C GLU A 41 -3.87 14.07 -15.45
N GLU A 42 -5.01 13.56 -15.90
CA GLU A 42 -5.30 12.12 -15.85
C GLU A 42 -4.69 11.43 -17.07
N LEU A 43 -3.91 10.39 -16.80
CA LEU A 43 -3.46 9.47 -17.82
C LEU A 43 -4.22 8.15 -17.66
N GLU A 44 -4.75 7.66 -18.79
CA GLU A 44 -5.36 6.35 -18.84
C GLU A 44 -4.27 5.26 -18.99
N PHE A 45 -4.49 4.12 -18.34
CA PHE A 45 -3.79 2.89 -18.72
C PHE A 45 -4.26 2.50 -20.13
N LYS A 46 -3.54 2.89 -21.20
CA LYS A 46 -3.86 2.35 -22.54
C LYS A 46 -3.41 0.91 -22.59
N GLY A 47 -4.41 0.03 -22.58
CA GLY A 47 -4.19 -1.40 -22.57
C GLY A 47 -5.52 -2.05 -22.28
N ASN A 48 -6.15 -2.54 -23.35
CA ASN A 48 -7.36 -3.34 -23.30
C ASN A 48 -7.03 -4.67 -22.62
N CYS A 49 -6.91 -4.67 -21.30
CA CYS A 49 -6.55 -5.87 -20.56
C CYS A 49 -7.78 -6.72 -20.28
N LEU A 50 -8.98 -6.17 -20.42
CA LEU A 50 -10.18 -6.95 -20.20
C LEU A 50 -11.28 -6.49 -21.15
N HIS A 51 -11.55 -7.32 -22.13
CA HIS A 51 -12.91 -7.46 -22.64
C HIS A 51 -13.91 -7.87 -21.52
N GLN A 52 -13.48 -8.08 -20.26
CA GLN A 52 -14.31 -8.44 -19.09
C GLN A 52 -13.83 -7.89 -17.69
N GLY A 53 -13.50 -6.59 -17.55
CA GLY A 53 -13.51 -5.78 -16.28
C GLY A 53 -12.33 -5.82 -15.28
N ILE A 54 -11.61 -4.69 -15.09
CA ILE A 54 -10.57 -4.51 -14.04
C ILE A 54 -11.16 -4.88 -12.67
N PRO A 55 -10.47 -5.71 -11.84
CA PRO A 55 -11.05 -6.12 -10.58
C PRO A 55 -11.21 -4.92 -9.63
N VAL A 56 -12.35 -4.83 -8.97
CA VAL A 56 -12.52 -3.91 -7.83
C VAL A 56 -11.96 -4.55 -6.57
N SER A 57 -11.52 -3.73 -5.61
CA SER A 57 -11.00 -4.20 -4.33
C SER A 57 -9.81 -5.19 -4.41
N PRO A 58 -8.80 -5.00 -5.30
CA PRO A 58 -7.60 -5.83 -5.28
C PRO A 58 -6.61 -5.38 -4.20
N GLY A 59 -5.63 -6.22 -3.89
CA GLY A 59 -4.40 -5.79 -3.21
C GLY A 59 -3.41 -5.27 -4.25
N ILE A 60 -2.88 -4.05 -4.09
CA ILE A 60 -1.89 -3.47 -5.02
C ILE A 60 -0.62 -3.08 -4.27
N VAL A 61 0.52 -3.50 -4.79
CA VAL A 61 1.84 -3.18 -4.22
C VAL A 61 2.85 -2.91 -5.33
N CYS A 62 3.82 -2.05 -5.04
CA CYS A 62 4.97 -1.84 -5.90
C CYS A 62 6.19 -2.57 -5.32
N VAL A 63 6.88 -3.34 -6.16
CA VAL A 63 8.19 -3.92 -5.85
C VAL A 63 9.14 -3.59 -6.98
N SER A 64 10.23 -2.91 -6.65
CA SER A 64 11.17 -2.35 -7.65
C SER A 64 10.44 -1.46 -8.66
N ASP A 65 10.47 -1.77 -9.95
CA ASP A 65 9.79 -1.00 -11.02
C ASP A 65 8.48 -1.61 -11.48
N THR A 66 7.93 -2.54 -10.70
CA THR A 66 6.77 -3.31 -11.10
C THR A 66 5.66 -3.14 -10.07
N MET A 67 4.49 -2.78 -10.57
CA MET A 67 3.23 -2.82 -9.87
C MET A 67 2.65 -4.22 -9.97
N TYR A 68 2.15 -4.75 -8.86
CA TYR A 68 1.46 -6.02 -8.79
C TYR A 68 0.06 -5.82 -8.22
N MET A 69 -0.90 -6.52 -8.79
CA MET A 69 -2.31 -6.50 -8.42
C MET A 69 -2.76 -7.93 -8.16
N PHE A 70 -3.34 -8.14 -6.97
CA PHE A 70 -3.72 -9.46 -6.46
C PHE A 70 -5.22 -9.50 -6.13
N GLY A 71 -5.92 -10.43 -6.75
CA GLY A 71 -7.31 -10.74 -6.46
C GLY A 71 -8.28 -9.62 -6.83
N GLY A 72 -9.34 -9.49 -6.03
CA GLY A 72 -10.44 -8.55 -6.20
C GLY A 72 -11.71 -9.22 -6.71
N VAL A 73 -12.63 -8.43 -7.25
CA VAL A 73 -13.91 -8.88 -7.78
C VAL A 73 -14.10 -8.40 -9.21
N ILE A 74 -14.48 -9.31 -10.09
CA ILE A 74 -14.82 -9.02 -11.48
C ILE A 74 -16.35 -9.08 -11.65
N TYR A 75 -16.89 -8.11 -12.39
CA TYR A 75 -18.31 -8.07 -12.78
C TYR A 75 -18.48 -8.57 -14.21
N SER A 76 -19.30 -9.60 -14.43
CA SER A 76 -19.49 -10.18 -15.78
C SER A 76 -20.50 -9.44 -16.67
N VAL A 77 -21.13 -8.35 -16.19
CA VAL A 77 -22.12 -7.57 -16.94
C VAL A 77 -21.96 -6.07 -16.64
N PRO A 78 -22.11 -5.17 -17.64
CA PRO A 78 -22.15 -3.73 -17.37
C PRO A 78 -23.30 -3.35 -16.43
N GLN A 79 -23.03 -2.48 -15.45
CA GLN A 79 -24.04 -1.82 -14.59
C GLN A 79 -25.19 -1.29 -15.46
N PRO A 80 -26.49 -1.56 -15.13
CA PRO A 80 -27.05 -1.41 -13.78
C PRO A 80 -27.76 -2.66 -13.22
N VAL A 81 -27.53 -3.87 -13.76
CA VAL A 81 -28.21 -5.08 -13.25
C VAL A 81 -27.56 -5.54 -11.95
N LEU A 82 -28.24 -5.22 -10.84
CA LEU A 82 -27.83 -5.46 -9.47
C LEU A 82 -27.51 -6.95 -9.16
N SER A 83 -26.38 -7.11 -8.47
CA SER A 83 -26.08 -8.09 -7.40
C SER A 83 -25.90 -9.58 -7.68
N LYS A 84 -26.07 -10.12 -8.90
CA LYS A 84 -26.03 -11.59 -9.08
C LYS A 84 -24.82 -12.23 -9.74
N GLN A 85 -23.83 -11.45 -10.18
CA GLN A 85 -22.68 -11.99 -10.92
C GLN A 85 -21.37 -11.27 -10.54
N MET A 86 -21.01 -11.37 -9.27
CA MET A 86 -19.69 -11.02 -8.75
C MET A 86 -18.85 -12.29 -8.73
N THR A 87 -17.70 -12.28 -9.41
CA THR A 87 -16.75 -13.39 -9.36
C THR A 87 -15.49 -12.90 -8.65
N LEU A 88 -15.27 -13.42 -7.43
CA LEU A 88 -14.00 -13.24 -6.74
C LEU A 88 -12.90 -13.92 -7.54
N THR A 89 -11.67 -13.46 -7.34
CA THR A 89 -10.59 -13.98 -8.14
C THR A 89 -9.29 -14.18 -7.38
N ASN A 90 -8.53 -15.20 -7.77
CA ASN A 90 -7.17 -15.48 -7.34
C ASN A 90 -6.11 -14.88 -8.28
N CYS A 91 -6.55 -14.02 -9.19
CA CYS A 91 -5.77 -13.46 -10.28
C CYS A 91 -4.58 -12.61 -9.79
N LEU A 92 -3.36 -12.87 -10.32
CA LEU A 92 -2.22 -11.94 -10.26
C LEU A 92 -2.02 -11.21 -11.60
N SER A 93 -1.96 -9.88 -11.59
CA SER A 93 -1.60 -9.07 -12.75
C SER A 93 -0.46 -8.13 -12.39
N TYR A 94 0.37 -7.77 -13.37
CA TYR A 94 1.50 -6.86 -13.14
C TYR A 94 1.65 -5.83 -14.25
N ALA A 95 2.26 -4.70 -13.95
CA ALA A 95 2.51 -3.62 -14.89
C ALA A 95 3.81 -2.88 -14.51
N PRO A 96 4.55 -2.30 -15.47
CA PRO A 96 5.64 -1.39 -15.14
C PRO A 96 5.10 -0.14 -14.43
N LEU A 97 5.95 0.53 -13.65
CA LEU A 97 5.60 1.84 -13.10
C LEU A 97 5.29 2.85 -14.23
N PRO A 98 4.20 3.63 -14.11
CA PRO A 98 3.89 4.66 -15.09
C PRO A 98 4.96 5.73 -15.26
N SER A 99 5.12 6.16 -16.51
CA SER A 99 5.96 7.28 -16.91
C SER A 99 5.12 8.33 -17.62
N ASP A 100 5.56 9.58 -17.58
CA ASP A 100 4.78 10.75 -18.03
C ASP A 100 4.51 10.77 -19.55
N SER A 101 5.07 9.81 -20.31
CA SER A 101 5.08 9.84 -21.78
C SER A 101 4.50 8.61 -22.45
N SER A 102 4.04 7.60 -21.70
CA SER A 102 3.53 6.37 -22.30
C SER A 102 2.46 5.69 -21.47
N PRO A 103 1.42 5.14 -22.12
CA PRO A 103 0.44 4.35 -21.42
C PRO A 103 1.07 3.10 -20.80
N VAL A 104 0.53 2.70 -19.66
CA VAL A 104 0.88 1.46 -19.01
C VAL A 104 -0.17 0.40 -19.34
N THR A 105 0.28 -0.83 -19.57
CA THR A 105 -0.59 -1.99 -19.80
C THR A 105 -0.40 -3.01 -18.69
N TRP A 106 -1.50 -3.51 -18.14
CA TRP A 106 -1.49 -4.63 -17.20
C TRP A 106 -1.35 -5.96 -17.92
N THR A 107 -0.47 -6.82 -17.43
CA THR A 107 -0.30 -8.18 -17.95
C THR A 107 -0.83 -9.18 -16.94
N ARG A 108 -1.72 -10.07 -17.41
CA ARG A 108 -2.24 -11.18 -16.63
C ARG A 108 -1.12 -12.21 -16.44
N SER A 109 -0.80 -12.57 -15.19
CA SER A 109 0.09 -13.70 -14.92
C SER A 109 -0.60 -15.02 -15.28
N PRO A 110 0.12 -16.00 -15.86
CA PRO A 110 -0.39 -17.37 -16.02
C PRO A 110 -0.52 -18.10 -14.67
N THR A 111 0.11 -17.58 -13.61
CA THR A 111 -0.04 -18.08 -12.24
C THR A 111 -1.00 -17.21 -11.44
N GLY A 112 -1.48 -17.74 -10.32
CA GLY A 112 -2.36 -17.05 -9.40
C GLY A 112 -2.23 -17.62 -8.00
N MET A 113 -2.89 -16.96 -7.06
CA MET A 113 -3.00 -17.39 -5.68
C MET A 113 -3.71 -18.73 -5.57
N SER A 114 -3.48 -19.48 -4.49
CA SER A 114 -4.15 -20.77 -4.25
C SER A 114 -5.64 -20.63 -3.97
N VAL A 115 -6.09 -19.44 -3.56
CA VAL A 115 -7.47 -19.11 -3.21
C VAL A 115 -7.87 -17.76 -3.78
N ASP A 116 -9.17 -17.59 -4.01
CA ASP A 116 -9.74 -16.29 -4.37
C ASP A 116 -9.65 -15.32 -3.19
N ARG A 117 -9.39 -14.05 -3.49
CA ARG A 117 -9.27 -12.99 -2.47
C ARG A 117 -10.00 -11.72 -2.86
N VAL A 118 -10.59 -11.02 -1.90
CA VAL A 118 -11.15 -9.67 -2.04
C VAL A 118 -10.62 -8.78 -0.92
N ASN A 119 -10.14 -7.57 -1.24
CA ASN A 119 -9.41 -6.70 -0.31
C ASN A 119 -8.27 -7.40 0.45
N PRO A 120 -7.37 -8.17 -0.22
CA PRO A 120 -6.21 -8.70 0.47
C PRO A 120 -5.23 -7.57 0.83
N MET A 121 -4.58 -7.69 1.98
CA MET A 121 -3.45 -6.83 2.33
C MET A 121 -2.19 -7.35 1.67
N VAL A 122 -1.35 -6.43 1.20
CA VAL A 122 -0.12 -6.75 0.49
C VAL A 122 1.03 -5.91 1.02
N ALA A 123 2.18 -6.54 1.27
CA ALA A 123 3.40 -5.87 1.72
C ALA A 123 4.60 -6.30 0.86
N PRO A 124 5.44 -5.36 0.41
CA PRO A 124 6.70 -5.69 -0.22
C PRO A 124 7.66 -6.23 0.85
N LEU A 125 8.40 -7.29 0.51
CA LEU A 125 9.47 -7.81 1.36
C LEU A 125 10.83 -7.29 0.88
N HIS A 126 11.78 -7.14 1.81
CA HIS A 126 13.12 -6.60 1.61
C HIS A 126 13.92 -7.38 0.56
N ASP A 127 13.61 -8.67 0.37
CA ASP A 127 14.25 -9.55 -0.62
C ASP A 127 13.60 -9.50 -2.02
N GLY A 128 12.57 -8.67 -2.19
CA GLY A 128 11.82 -8.49 -3.43
C GLY A 128 10.64 -9.45 -3.60
N ARG A 129 10.35 -10.32 -2.62
CA ARG A 129 9.10 -11.08 -2.57
C ARG A 129 7.94 -10.20 -2.13
N ILE A 130 6.73 -10.72 -2.24
CA ILE A 130 5.50 -10.03 -1.84
C ILE A 130 4.75 -10.91 -0.86
N PHE A 131 4.41 -10.36 0.31
CA PHE A 131 3.53 -10.99 1.27
C PHE A 131 2.09 -10.57 0.99
N ILE A 132 1.17 -11.53 0.92
CA ILE A 132 -0.26 -11.33 0.72
C ILE A 132 -1.01 -11.97 1.89
N CYS A 133 -1.96 -11.29 2.52
CA CYS A 133 -2.79 -11.89 3.57
C CYS A 133 -4.23 -11.42 3.59
N GLY A 134 -5.09 -12.25 4.18
CA GLY A 134 -6.52 -11.98 4.29
C GLY A 134 -7.23 -11.92 2.94
N GLY A 135 -8.38 -11.26 2.92
CA GLY A 135 -9.26 -11.28 1.77
C GLY A 135 -9.90 -12.63 1.50
N THR A 136 -9.78 -13.61 2.40
CA THR A 136 -10.27 -14.99 2.25
C THR A 136 -10.59 -15.60 3.62
N TYR A 137 -11.57 -16.50 3.66
CA TYR A 137 -11.90 -17.31 4.84
C TYR A 137 -11.18 -18.67 4.85
N ILE A 138 -10.32 -18.96 3.89
CA ILE A 138 -9.62 -20.24 3.79
C ILE A 138 -8.35 -20.22 4.66
N ARG A 139 -8.42 -20.83 5.84
CA ARG A 139 -7.34 -20.85 6.85
C ARG A 139 -6.01 -21.41 6.32
N SER A 140 -6.04 -22.48 5.53
CA SER A 140 -4.85 -23.16 4.98
C SER A 140 -4.07 -22.31 3.98
N SER A 141 -4.67 -21.23 3.48
CA SER A 141 -4.05 -20.27 2.57
C SER A 141 -4.45 -18.85 2.96
N TRP A 142 -4.55 -18.57 4.26
CA TRP A 142 -4.96 -17.24 4.72
C TRP A 142 -3.92 -16.17 4.35
N ALA A 143 -2.65 -16.55 4.31
CA ALA A 143 -1.59 -15.74 3.72
C ALA A 143 -0.84 -16.53 2.65
N GLU A 144 -0.16 -15.82 1.75
CA GLU A 144 0.70 -16.36 0.72
C GLU A 144 1.93 -15.46 0.55
N VAL A 145 3.07 -16.05 0.17
CA VAL A 145 4.24 -15.31 -0.29
C VAL A 145 4.43 -15.56 -1.77
N TYR A 146 4.42 -14.51 -2.57
CA TYR A 146 4.73 -14.56 -3.98
C TYR A 146 6.19 -14.18 -4.22
N ASP A 147 6.90 -14.98 -5.01
CA ASP A 147 8.24 -14.66 -5.48
C ASP A 147 8.21 -14.32 -6.98
N PRO A 148 8.38 -13.03 -7.34
CA PRO A 148 8.42 -12.61 -8.74
C PRO A 148 9.54 -13.23 -9.58
N LYS A 149 10.63 -13.71 -8.96
CA LYS A 149 11.76 -14.31 -9.70
C LYS A 149 11.45 -15.71 -10.18
N THR A 150 10.68 -16.47 -9.40
CA THR A 150 10.30 -17.85 -9.70
C THR A 150 8.86 -17.97 -10.19
N CYS A 151 8.06 -16.89 -10.11
CA CYS A 151 6.65 -16.85 -10.41
C CYS A 151 5.81 -17.83 -9.57
N GLN A 152 6.24 -18.13 -8.34
CA GLN A 152 5.62 -19.12 -7.46
C GLN A 152 4.98 -18.48 -6.23
N PHE A 153 3.93 -19.14 -5.73
CA PHE A 153 3.25 -18.83 -4.49
C PHE A 153 3.55 -19.89 -3.43
N LEU A 154 3.78 -19.45 -2.20
CA LEU A 154 3.87 -20.30 -1.02
C LEU A 154 2.69 -20.01 -0.09
N SER A 155 1.78 -20.97 0.06
CA SER A 155 0.64 -20.84 0.98
C SER A 155 1.04 -20.97 2.44
N LEU A 156 0.52 -20.06 3.26
CA LEU A 156 0.78 -19.97 4.68
C LEU A 156 -0.53 -20.17 5.46
N GLN A 157 -0.53 -21.19 6.31
CA GLN A 157 -1.68 -21.52 7.14
C GLN A 157 -1.70 -20.66 8.40
N LEU A 158 -2.84 -20.01 8.66
CA LEU A 158 -3.10 -19.32 9.93
C LEU A 158 -3.29 -20.35 11.06
N PRO A 159 -2.58 -20.24 12.19
CA PRO A 159 -2.57 -21.28 13.23
C PRO A 159 -3.92 -21.37 13.94
N MET A 160 -4.24 -22.56 14.46
CA MET A 160 -5.48 -22.79 15.23
C MET A 160 -5.55 -21.99 16.54
N SER A 161 -4.41 -21.50 17.05
CA SER A 161 -4.38 -20.58 18.19
C SER A 161 -5.05 -19.24 17.90
N VAL A 162 -5.16 -18.85 16.62
CA VAL A 162 -5.98 -17.70 16.19
C VAL A 162 -7.37 -18.24 15.88
N ALA A 163 -8.25 -18.19 16.90
CA ALA A 163 -9.54 -18.89 16.91
C ALA A 163 -10.45 -18.52 15.74
N LYS A 164 -10.51 -17.23 15.38
CA LYS A 164 -11.30 -16.69 14.27
C LYS A 164 -10.38 -16.19 13.17
N ILE A 165 -10.81 -16.22 11.91
CA ILE A 165 -9.99 -15.79 10.78
C ILE A 165 -10.08 -14.27 10.67
N PRO A 166 -9.00 -13.52 10.95
CA PRO A 166 -9.08 -12.07 11.00
C PRO A 166 -9.13 -11.46 9.61
N ILE A 167 -9.74 -10.28 9.53
CA ILE A 167 -9.71 -9.38 8.39
C ILE A 167 -8.55 -8.41 8.62
N PRO A 168 -7.41 -8.54 7.92
CA PRO A 168 -6.30 -7.63 8.09
C PRO A 168 -6.63 -6.26 7.50
N ILE A 169 -6.19 -5.21 8.18
CA ILE A 169 -6.36 -3.80 7.74
C ILE A 169 -5.01 -3.21 7.29
N SER A 170 -3.89 -3.75 7.78
CA SER A 170 -2.56 -3.32 7.35
C SER A 170 -1.55 -4.44 7.57
N CYS A 171 -0.49 -4.47 6.76
CA CYS A 171 0.67 -5.32 6.99
C CYS A 171 1.95 -4.65 6.51
N PHE A 172 3.07 -4.93 7.17
CA PHE A 172 4.38 -4.43 6.79
C PHE A 172 5.48 -5.37 7.28
N GLN A 173 6.64 -5.34 6.62
CA GLN A 173 7.82 -6.04 7.10
C GLN A 173 8.49 -5.22 8.22
N TYR A 174 8.63 -5.83 9.39
CA TYR A 174 9.24 -5.22 10.57
C TYR A 174 10.75 -5.47 10.63
N THR A 175 11.18 -6.71 10.40
CA THR A 175 12.60 -7.08 10.30
C THR A 175 12.79 -7.96 9.07
N ASN A 176 14.04 -8.31 8.74
CA ASN A 176 14.33 -9.24 7.64
C ASN A 176 13.61 -10.60 7.79
N GLU A 177 13.18 -10.96 9.00
CA GLU A 177 12.49 -12.20 9.28
C GLU A 177 11.01 -12.02 9.60
N LEU A 178 10.58 -10.82 10.01
CA LEU A 178 9.26 -10.63 10.61
C LEU A 178 8.35 -9.77 9.74
N VAL A 179 7.16 -10.29 9.47
CA VAL A 179 6.03 -9.51 8.96
C VAL A 179 5.06 -9.29 10.09
N LEU A 180 4.62 -8.05 10.28
CA LEU A 180 3.57 -7.67 11.21
C LEU A 180 2.29 -7.39 10.43
N ILE A 181 1.17 -7.89 10.95
CA ILE A 181 -0.16 -7.76 10.38
C ILE A 181 -1.06 -7.19 11.47
N TYR A 182 -1.66 -6.06 11.17
CA TYR A 182 -2.67 -5.45 12.00
C TYR A 182 -4.05 -5.90 11.54
N TYR A 183 -4.84 -6.38 12.50
CA TYR A 183 -6.25 -6.63 12.30
C TYR A 183 -7.02 -6.16 13.52
N ASP A 184 -8.31 -5.94 13.29
CA ASP A 184 -9.21 -5.48 14.31
C ASP A 184 -10.48 -6.36 14.50
N ALA A 185 -11.65 -5.77 14.81
CA ALA A 185 -12.87 -6.45 15.29
C ALA A 185 -13.52 -7.39 14.29
N TRP A 186 -13.01 -7.38 13.07
CA TRP A 186 -13.63 -7.98 11.92
C TRP A 186 -12.97 -9.33 11.61
N PHE A 187 -13.82 -10.35 11.55
CA PHE A 187 -13.43 -11.71 11.24
C PHE A 187 -14.29 -12.24 10.11
N TYR A 188 -13.72 -13.07 9.25
CA TYR A 188 -14.52 -13.79 8.26
C TYR A 188 -15.31 -14.90 8.96
N ASN A 189 -16.60 -14.99 8.65
CA ASN A 189 -17.31 -16.27 8.66
C ASN A 189 -17.68 -16.66 7.22
N GLN A 190 -17.85 -17.97 6.97
CA GLN A 190 -18.05 -18.49 5.61
C GLN A 190 -19.32 -17.91 4.96
N ASP A 191 -20.41 -17.81 5.73
CA ASP A 191 -21.68 -17.30 5.22
C ASP A 191 -21.64 -15.80 4.89
N GLU A 192 -20.89 -15.00 5.65
CA GLU A 192 -20.69 -13.57 5.40
C GLU A 192 -19.81 -13.32 4.19
N TYR A 193 -18.74 -14.10 4.06
CA TYR A 193 -17.84 -13.98 2.92
C TYR A 193 -18.53 -14.36 1.60
N GLU A 194 -19.34 -15.42 1.61
CA GLU A 194 -20.12 -15.85 0.45
C GLU A 194 -21.38 -14.99 0.21
N GLY A 195 -21.56 -13.89 0.96
CA GLY A 195 -22.68 -12.96 0.82
C GLY A 195 -24.04 -13.55 1.24
N ARG A 196 -24.04 -14.68 1.96
CA ARG A 196 -25.22 -15.36 2.51
C ARG A 196 -25.67 -14.80 3.86
N ALA A 197 -24.80 -14.07 4.56
CA ALA A 197 -25.08 -13.38 5.82
C ALA A 197 -24.50 -11.95 5.81
N ARG A 198 -25.03 -11.07 6.67
CA ARG A 198 -24.45 -9.72 6.88
C ARG A 198 -23.18 -9.84 7.69
N MET A 199 -22.10 -9.19 7.26
CA MET A 199 -20.82 -9.11 8.00
C MET A 199 -21.09 -8.76 9.47
N SER A 200 -20.73 -9.64 10.40
CA SER A 200 -20.90 -9.43 11.84
C SER A 200 -19.53 -9.17 12.45
N CYS A 201 -19.36 -7.98 13.04
CA CYS A 201 -18.29 -7.76 13.99
C CYS A 201 -18.63 -8.57 15.25
N ASN A 202 -17.68 -9.35 15.75
CA ASN A 202 -17.87 -10.02 17.02
C ASN A 202 -17.34 -9.09 18.11
N ILE A 203 -18.25 -8.28 18.65
CA ILE A 203 -17.94 -7.14 19.54
C ILE A 203 -17.43 -7.60 20.92
N GLU A 204 -17.77 -8.81 21.38
CA GLU A 204 -17.37 -9.28 22.72
C GLU A 204 -15.95 -9.87 22.75
N GLY A 205 -15.07 -9.26 23.57
CA GLY A 205 -13.72 -9.75 23.87
C GLY A 205 -12.67 -9.44 22.81
N TYR A 206 -12.90 -8.39 22.03
CA TYR A 206 -12.07 -8.01 20.90
C TYR A 206 -11.07 -6.88 21.25
N GLU A 207 -9.81 -7.01 20.77
CA GLU A 207 -8.71 -6.07 21.02
C GLU A 207 -7.87 -5.86 19.74
N PRO A 208 -7.55 -4.62 19.34
CA PRO A 208 -6.63 -4.33 18.25
C PRO A 208 -5.31 -5.06 18.40
N THR A 209 -4.96 -5.85 17.39
CA THR A 209 -3.88 -6.84 17.50
C THR A 209 -2.86 -6.70 16.39
N LEU A 210 -1.58 -6.77 16.75
CA LEU A 210 -0.49 -7.07 15.83
C LEU A 210 -0.17 -8.56 15.90
N LEU A 211 -0.42 -9.26 14.80
CA LEU A 211 0.03 -10.61 14.57
C LEU A 211 1.37 -10.60 13.86
N GLN A 212 2.28 -11.45 14.31
CA GLN A 212 3.58 -11.64 13.68
C GLN A 212 3.61 -12.96 12.95
N TYR A 213 4.20 -12.93 11.76
CA TYR A 213 4.69 -14.10 11.04
C TYR A 213 6.21 -14.04 10.90
N ASN A 214 6.90 -15.12 11.24
CA ASN A 214 8.33 -15.27 10.98
C ASN A 214 8.55 -16.03 9.66
N LEU A 215 9.16 -15.35 8.69
CA LEU A 215 9.46 -15.81 7.33
C LEU A 215 10.48 -16.97 7.28
N VAL A 216 11.31 -17.12 8.32
CA VAL A 216 12.38 -18.13 8.38
C VAL A 216 11.91 -19.37 9.12
N SER A 217 11.34 -19.21 10.31
CA SER A 217 10.86 -20.33 11.13
C SER A 217 9.47 -20.81 10.77
N ASN A 218 8.77 -20.11 9.86
CA ASN A 218 7.37 -20.37 9.48
C ASN A 218 6.45 -20.45 10.71
N TYR A 219 6.60 -19.47 11.61
CA TYR A 219 5.91 -19.45 12.89
C TYR A 219 5.07 -18.19 13.06
N TRP A 220 3.89 -18.38 13.64
CA TRP A 220 2.92 -17.32 13.92
C TRP A 220 2.80 -17.09 15.42
N GLN A 221 2.74 -15.83 15.83
CA GLN A 221 2.46 -15.46 17.21
C GLN A 221 1.80 -14.09 17.31
N VAL A 222 1.04 -13.86 18.38
CA VAL A 222 0.56 -12.52 18.70
C VAL A 222 1.74 -11.68 19.22
N PHE A 223 2.02 -10.57 18.55
CA PHE A 223 3.10 -9.64 18.91
C PHE A 223 2.66 -8.68 20.02
N ALA A 224 1.51 -8.03 19.80
CA ALA A 224 0.90 -7.08 20.71
C ALA A 224 -0.61 -7.13 20.60
N ARG A 225 -1.28 -6.81 21.71
CA ARG A 225 -2.73 -6.59 21.83
C ARG A 225 -2.98 -5.21 22.39
N GLU A 226 -4.24 -4.81 22.43
CA GLU A 226 -4.69 -3.53 22.99
C GLU A 226 -3.98 -2.34 22.34
N LEU A 227 -3.71 -2.44 21.03
CA LEU A 227 -3.25 -1.26 20.31
C LEU A 227 -4.34 -0.18 20.33
N PRO A 228 -3.98 1.11 20.28
CA PRO A 228 -4.96 2.18 20.22
C PRO A 228 -5.93 1.97 19.06
N GLU A 229 -7.23 2.11 19.31
CA GLU A 229 -8.26 1.97 18.27
C GLU A 229 -8.13 3.05 17.18
N PRO A 230 -8.63 2.80 15.95
CA PRO A 230 -8.78 3.85 14.95
C PRO A 230 -9.78 4.90 15.42
N TYR A 231 -9.45 6.17 15.22
CA TYR A 231 -10.16 7.30 15.82
C TYR A 231 -11.62 7.47 15.32
N LEU A 232 -11.93 7.07 14.08
CA LEU A 232 -13.25 7.29 13.47
C LEU A 232 -13.71 6.23 12.46
N ASP A 233 -12.80 5.67 11.66
CA ASP A 233 -13.12 4.71 10.61
C ASP A 233 -12.54 3.33 10.98
N PRO A 234 -13.37 2.37 11.43
CA PRO A 234 -12.87 1.05 11.80
C PRO A 234 -12.32 0.27 10.60
N TYR A 235 -12.57 0.71 9.37
CA TYR A 235 -12.13 0.02 8.16
C TYR A 235 -10.77 0.50 7.65
N LYS A 236 -10.12 1.46 8.34
CA LYS A 236 -8.84 2.00 7.90
C LYS A 236 -7.90 2.32 9.04
N ARG A 237 -6.67 1.81 8.95
CA ARG A 237 -5.57 2.12 9.85
C ARG A 237 -4.30 2.37 9.04
N ASN A 238 -3.81 3.60 8.99
CA ASN A 238 -2.58 3.93 8.28
C ASN A 238 -1.39 3.71 9.22
N LEU A 239 -0.76 2.54 9.09
CA LEU A 239 0.45 2.18 9.82
C LEU A 239 1.68 2.54 8.99
N VAL A 240 2.50 3.46 9.50
CA VAL A 240 3.73 3.89 8.84
C VAL A 240 4.93 3.42 9.67
N TYR A 241 5.54 2.32 9.24
CA TYR A 241 6.77 1.83 9.87
C TYR A 241 7.97 2.66 9.42
N VAL A 242 8.72 3.20 10.37
CA VAL A 242 9.83 4.13 10.09
C VAL A 242 11.21 3.59 10.44
N GLY A 243 11.29 2.32 10.83
CA GLY A 243 12.53 1.69 11.27
C GLY A 243 12.69 1.62 12.79
N GLY A 244 13.66 0.81 13.22
CA GLY A 244 13.86 0.51 14.64
C GLY A 244 12.57 -0.03 15.25
N ASP A 245 12.22 0.46 16.44
CA ASP A 245 10.99 0.08 17.16
C ASP A 245 9.81 1.04 16.92
N ILE A 246 9.89 1.95 15.94
CA ILE A 246 8.92 3.05 15.85
C ILE A 246 7.89 2.79 14.76
N LEU A 247 6.61 2.81 15.15
CA LEU A 247 5.46 2.68 14.28
C LEU A 247 4.55 3.90 14.46
N PHE A 248 4.31 4.64 13.39
CA PHE A 248 3.33 5.72 13.40
C PHE A 248 1.94 5.21 12.99
N MET A 249 0.91 5.79 13.59
CA MET A 249 -0.49 5.50 13.33
C MET A 249 -1.17 6.80 12.94
N MET A 250 -1.47 6.96 11.66
CA MET A 250 -1.85 8.25 11.04
C MET A 250 -3.23 8.16 10.39
N ASP A 251 -4.28 7.98 11.17
CA ASP A 251 -5.63 7.80 10.62
C ASP A 251 -6.31 9.13 10.28
N TYR A 252 -5.93 10.17 11.01
CA TYR A 252 -6.57 11.47 10.96
C TYR A 252 -5.55 12.61 10.99
N SER A 253 -5.89 13.75 10.39
CA SER A 253 -4.92 14.80 10.09
C SER A 253 -4.27 15.47 11.30
N TYR A 254 -4.99 15.61 12.42
CA TYR A 254 -4.55 16.41 13.57
C TYR A 254 -4.04 15.62 14.77
N SER A 255 -4.21 14.30 14.81
CA SER A 255 -3.82 13.46 15.94
C SER A 255 -3.23 12.15 15.43
N TRP A 256 -1.92 12.01 15.59
CA TRP A 256 -1.18 10.79 15.27
C TRP A 256 -0.68 10.15 16.53
N LEU A 257 -0.49 8.83 16.49
CA LEU A 257 0.09 8.08 17.59
C LEU A 257 1.42 7.49 17.16
N VAL A 258 2.34 7.41 18.11
CA VAL A 258 3.60 6.67 17.98
C VAL A 258 3.54 5.47 18.88
N TYR A 259 3.60 4.29 18.30
CA TYR A 259 3.70 3.03 19.02
C TYR A 259 5.14 2.53 19.00
N ASN A 260 5.73 2.32 20.18
CA ASN A 260 7.03 1.68 20.29
C ASN A 260 6.86 0.15 20.35
N LEU A 261 7.30 -0.55 19.32
CA LEU A 261 7.09 -1.99 19.11
C LEU A 261 7.67 -2.85 20.23
N SER A 262 8.85 -2.50 20.76
CA SER A 262 9.50 -3.26 21.84
C SER A 262 8.91 -2.98 23.23
N SER A 263 8.73 -1.70 23.59
CA SER A 263 8.22 -1.31 24.92
C SER A 263 6.70 -1.29 25.03
N LYS A 264 5.99 -1.38 23.90
CA LYS A 264 4.53 -1.33 23.78
C LYS A 264 3.90 -0.03 24.31
N LYS A 265 4.71 1.03 24.40
CA LYS A 265 4.26 2.35 24.85
C LYS A 265 3.71 3.17 23.68
N VAL A 266 2.75 4.04 23.98
CA VAL A 266 2.12 4.96 23.05
C VAL A 266 2.51 6.38 23.39
N GLY A 267 2.93 7.14 22.38
CA GLY A 267 3.07 8.59 22.44
C GLY A 267 2.07 9.26 21.49
N ASN A 268 1.81 10.55 21.71
CA ASN A 268 0.94 11.35 20.86
C ASN A 268 1.77 12.33 20.03
N VAL A 269 1.27 12.66 18.85
CA VAL A 269 1.79 13.72 17.99
C VAL A 269 0.61 14.58 17.57
N GLU A 270 0.59 15.83 18.02
CA GLU A 270 -0.37 16.81 17.55
C GLU A 270 0.17 17.46 16.27
N VAL A 271 -0.70 17.59 15.27
CA VAL A 271 -0.32 18.15 13.97
C VAL A 271 -1.32 19.22 13.56
N GLU A 272 -0.83 20.39 13.20
CA GLU A 272 -1.66 21.50 12.74
C GLU A 272 -2.03 21.34 11.26
N LEU A 273 -3.00 20.47 10.98
CA LEU A 273 -3.56 20.28 9.64
C LEU A 273 -5.09 20.42 9.64
N PRO A 274 -5.70 20.80 8.50
CA PRO A 274 -7.16 20.85 8.37
C PRO A 274 -7.81 19.50 8.71
N ASP A 275 -8.95 19.56 9.37
CA ASP A 275 -9.76 18.40 9.79
C ASP A 275 -10.12 17.50 8.59
N ALA A 276 -9.42 16.37 8.46
CA ALA A 276 -9.60 15.43 7.36
C ALA A 276 -9.03 14.03 7.68
N ALA A 277 -9.69 13.00 7.14
CA ALA A 277 -9.17 11.63 7.18
C ALA A 277 -7.93 11.49 6.28
N VAL A 278 -6.94 10.76 6.78
CA VAL A 278 -5.73 10.43 6.03
C VAL A 278 -6.05 9.30 5.04
N ILE A 279 -5.74 9.53 3.77
CA ILE A 279 -5.84 8.52 2.73
C ILE A 279 -4.58 7.68 2.70
N GLU A 280 -3.40 8.27 2.73
CA GLU A 280 -2.15 7.51 2.76
C GLU A 280 -1.04 8.38 3.34
N ALA A 281 -0.05 7.75 3.97
CA ALA A 281 1.10 8.44 4.53
C ALA A 281 2.40 7.69 4.22
N PHE A 282 3.40 8.41 3.70
CA PHE A 282 4.68 7.85 3.31
C PHE A 282 5.79 8.42 4.18
N TYR A 283 6.57 7.55 4.80
CA TYR A 283 7.86 7.92 5.36
C TYR A 283 8.95 7.76 4.30
N VAL A 284 9.78 8.79 4.14
CA VAL A 284 10.91 8.76 3.22
C VAL A 284 12.19 8.96 4.00
N GLY A 285 12.65 7.88 4.62
CA GLY A 285 13.96 7.81 5.24
C GLY A 285 14.47 6.39 5.31
N ASN A 286 15.63 6.21 5.95
CA ASN A 286 16.22 4.88 6.11
C ASN A 286 15.60 4.20 7.34
N THR A 287 15.02 3.02 7.13
CA THR A 287 14.42 2.18 8.18
C THR A 287 15.46 1.43 9.03
N HIS A 288 16.75 1.44 8.65
CA HIS A 288 17.83 0.74 9.37
C HIS A 288 18.49 1.56 10.49
N THR A 289 17.97 2.74 10.80
CA THR A 289 18.65 3.72 11.66
C THR A 289 17.70 4.25 12.73
N THR A 290 18.22 4.45 13.94
CA THR A 290 17.52 5.10 15.06
C THR A 290 17.52 6.61 14.85
N HIS A 291 16.60 7.10 14.00
CA HIS A 291 16.39 8.53 13.83
C HIS A 291 15.59 9.10 15.02
N THR A 292 15.75 10.40 15.24
CA THR A 292 14.87 11.21 16.11
C THR A 292 14.11 12.26 15.30
N SER A 293 14.21 12.23 13.97
CA SER A 293 13.46 13.08 13.05
C SER A 293 12.97 12.23 11.88
N TRP A 294 11.71 12.43 11.50
CA TRP A 294 11.06 11.72 10.42
C TRP A 294 10.27 12.69 9.56
N VAL A 295 10.43 12.58 8.24
CA VAL A 295 9.68 13.39 7.27
C VAL A 295 8.64 12.51 6.60
N PHE A 296 7.39 12.94 6.69
CA PHE A 296 6.23 12.28 6.13
C PHE A 296 5.61 13.09 5.01
N TYR A 297 5.12 12.38 4.00
CA TYR A 297 4.18 12.90 3.02
C TYR A 297 2.82 12.31 3.30
N VAL A 298 1.87 13.16 3.67
CA VAL A 298 0.53 12.75 4.09
C VAL A 298 -0.46 13.27 3.08
N PHE A 299 -1.34 12.38 2.61
CA PHE A 299 -2.39 12.69 1.66
C PHE A 299 -3.73 12.54 2.35
N LEU A 300 -4.55 13.59 2.31
CA LEU A 300 -5.79 13.72 3.06
C LEU A 300 -6.98 13.84 2.11
N ARG A 301 -8.13 13.34 2.55
CA ARG A 301 -9.37 13.46 1.79
C ARG A 301 -9.84 14.92 1.79
N HIS A 302 -9.99 15.50 0.59
CA HIS A 302 -10.54 16.85 0.45
C HIS A 302 -12.02 16.78 0.05
N LYS A 303 -12.91 17.12 0.99
CA LYS A 303 -14.36 17.20 0.74
C LYS A 303 -14.77 18.63 0.44
N VAL A 304 -15.50 18.84 -0.65
CA VAL A 304 -16.17 20.09 -1.01
C VAL A 304 -17.66 19.77 -1.16
N ASN A 305 -18.53 20.39 -0.35
CA ASN A 305 -19.98 20.10 -0.34
C ASN A 305 -20.32 18.60 -0.22
N TYR A 306 -19.64 17.88 0.69
CA TYR A 306 -19.76 16.42 0.91
C TYR A 306 -19.32 15.53 -0.25
N ILE A 307 -18.83 16.10 -1.34
CA ILE A 307 -18.27 15.38 -2.48
C ILE A 307 -16.74 15.46 -2.38
N THR A 308 -16.04 14.35 -2.62
CA THR A 308 -14.57 14.35 -2.67
C THR A 308 -14.12 15.17 -3.88
N GLY A 309 -13.66 16.39 -3.67
CA GLY A 309 -13.29 17.36 -4.72
C GLY A 309 -11.78 17.44 -4.98
N GLY A 310 -10.99 16.57 -4.35
CA GLY A 310 -9.54 16.51 -4.51
C GLY A 310 -8.84 15.69 -3.43
N VAL A 311 -7.52 15.83 -3.39
CA VAL A 311 -6.63 15.26 -2.38
C VAL A 311 -5.78 16.39 -1.82
N ARG A 312 -5.86 16.63 -0.51
CA ARG A 312 -4.92 17.53 0.17
C ARG A 312 -3.61 16.79 0.38
N TYR A 313 -2.48 17.49 0.35
CA TYR A 313 -1.19 16.92 0.72
C TYR A 313 -0.52 17.81 1.77
N ALA A 314 0.32 17.19 2.59
CA ALA A 314 1.20 17.87 3.51
C ALA A 314 2.54 17.15 3.59
N LYS A 315 3.64 17.91 3.71
CA LYS A 315 4.94 17.41 4.16
C LYS A 315 5.09 17.79 5.62
N VAL A 316 5.25 16.81 6.48
CA VAL A 316 5.32 17.01 7.93
C VAL A 316 6.60 16.41 8.45
N GLU A 317 7.40 17.20 9.14
CA GLU A 317 8.52 16.69 9.92
C GLU A 317 8.05 16.45 11.35
N VAL A 318 8.36 15.28 11.90
CA VAL A 318 8.16 14.96 13.31
C VAL A 318 9.52 14.74 13.94
N VAL A 319 9.80 15.46 15.03
CA VAL A 319 11.05 15.34 15.80
C VAL A 319 10.72 14.85 17.20
N GLN A 320 11.44 13.83 17.65
CA GLN A 320 11.42 13.40 19.04
C GLN A 320 12.39 14.24 19.87
N GLY A 321 11.84 14.96 20.86
CA GLY A 321 12.61 15.73 21.84
C GLY A 321 13.33 14.85 22.86
N LYS A 322 14.21 15.46 23.65
CA LYS A 322 14.99 14.77 24.70
C LYS A 322 14.11 14.17 25.79
N ASP A 323 12.95 14.78 26.04
CA ASP A 323 12.00 14.34 27.06
C ASP A 323 11.06 13.23 26.56
N GLY A 324 11.20 12.82 25.28
CA GLY A 324 10.41 11.77 24.64
C GLY A 324 9.19 12.28 23.89
N ASP A 325 8.85 13.57 24.05
CA ASP A 325 7.75 14.23 23.33
C ASP A 325 8.02 14.31 21.82
N TYR A 326 6.95 14.29 21.04
CA TYR A 326 7.02 14.41 19.59
C TYR A 326 6.45 15.76 19.14
N ILE A 327 7.23 16.49 18.36
CA ILE A 327 6.86 17.79 17.83
C ILE A 327 6.72 17.66 16.32
N ALA A 328 5.53 17.93 15.79
CA ALA A 328 5.31 17.99 14.36
C ALA A 328 5.43 19.42 13.84
N THR A 329 5.98 19.57 12.63
CA THR A 329 6.06 20.83 11.90
C THR A 329 5.63 20.60 10.47
N VAL A 330 4.57 21.29 10.04
CA VAL A 330 4.11 21.26 8.65
C VAL A 330 5.05 22.13 7.82
N GLN A 331 5.83 21.49 6.94
CA GLN A 331 6.80 22.16 6.09
C GLN A 331 6.19 22.70 4.79
N MET A 332 5.13 22.05 4.30
CA MET A 332 4.32 22.50 3.18
C MET A 332 2.96 21.82 3.24
N ASN A 333 1.93 22.47 2.72
CA ASN A 333 0.67 21.81 2.40
C ASN A 333 0.03 22.39 1.13
N GLY A 334 -0.94 21.69 0.55
CA GLY A 334 -1.67 22.16 -0.62
C GLY A 334 -2.80 21.23 -1.05
N VAL A 335 -3.35 21.49 -2.23
CA VAL A 335 -4.49 20.73 -2.78
C VAL A 335 -4.18 20.25 -4.21
N LEU A 336 -4.34 18.96 -4.42
CA LEU A 336 -4.37 18.33 -5.72
C LEU A 336 -5.83 18.17 -6.14
N ARG A 337 -6.25 18.95 -7.14
CA ARG A 337 -7.55 18.77 -7.77
C ARG A 337 -7.48 17.55 -8.67
N VAL A 338 -8.26 16.55 -8.28
CA VAL A 338 -8.45 15.31 -9.05
C VAL A 338 -9.93 15.13 -9.33
N PRO A 339 -10.29 14.59 -10.50
CA PRO A 339 -11.65 14.15 -10.78
C PRO A 339 -12.15 13.12 -9.76
N LEU A 340 -13.48 12.93 -9.74
CA LEU A 340 -14.14 12.01 -8.80
C LEU A 340 -13.61 10.58 -8.93
N PHE A 341 -13.38 9.95 -7.78
CA PHE A 341 -12.95 8.55 -7.69
C PHE A 341 -13.76 7.83 -6.62
N SER A 342 -13.96 6.52 -6.81
CA SER A 342 -14.60 5.65 -5.80
C SER A 342 -13.58 5.11 -4.80
N ASP A 343 -12.36 4.84 -5.27
CA ASP A 343 -11.26 4.34 -4.46
C ASP A 343 -9.92 4.82 -5.02
N MET A 344 -8.88 4.83 -4.17
CA MET A 344 -7.57 5.36 -4.50
C MET A 344 -6.44 4.61 -3.81
N TYR A 345 -5.41 4.27 -4.58
CA TYR A 345 -4.14 3.76 -4.07
C TYR A 345 -3.06 4.79 -4.35
N MET A 346 -2.17 5.00 -3.38
CA MET A 346 -1.03 5.89 -3.56
C MET A 346 0.27 5.15 -3.29
N PHE A 347 1.30 5.50 -4.05
CA PHE A 347 2.64 4.94 -3.92
C PHE A 347 3.66 6.07 -3.99
N GLY A 348 4.61 6.10 -3.06
CA GLY A 348 5.75 7.02 -3.08
C GLY A 348 7.06 6.29 -3.35
N PHE A 349 7.91 6.85 -4.19
CA PHE A 349 9.19 6.25 -4.57
C PHE A 349 10.25 7.31 -4.85
N LYS A 350 11.52 6.98 -4.62
CA LYS A 350 12.63 7.84 -5.03
C LYS A 350 12.72 7.84 -6.54
N ALA A 351 12.68 9.01 -7.17
CA ALA A 351 12.89 9.12 -8.61
C ALA A 351 14.28 8.60 -8.97
N ARG A 352 14.41 7.90 -10.10
CA ARG A 352 15.70 7.40 -10.60
C ARG A 352 16.42 8.47 -11.41
N SER A 353 17.76 8.44 -11.37
CA SER A 353 18.54 9.30 -12.27
C SER A 353 18.53 8.68 -13.67
N LYS A 354 18.68 9.51 -14.71
CA LYS A 354 18.87 9.00 -16.09
C LYS A 354 20.05 8.04 -16.22
N ARG A 355 21.07 8.13 -15.35
CA ARG A 355 22.25 7.24 -15.37
C ARG A 355 21.91 5.82 -14.88
N ASP A 356 21.05 5.70 -13.87
CA ASP A 356 20.67 4.39 -13.32
C ASP A 356 19.84 3.56 -14.31
N ALA A 357 19.14 4.24 -15.23
CA ALA A 357 18.41 3.60 -16.32
C ALA A 357 19.33 3.10 -17.46
N GLU A 358 20.52 3.70 -17.63
CA GLU A 358 21.48 3.33 -18.67
C GLU A 358 22.41 2.17 -18.24
N GLU A 359 22.71 2.03 -16.94
CA GLU A 359 23.52 0.92 -16.41
C GLU A 359 22.82 -0.46 -16.44
N GLN A 360 21.51 -0.52 -16.70
CA GLN A 360 20.77 -1.78 -16.83
C GLN A 360 20.58 -2.27 -18.27
N LEU A 361 21.10 -1.56 -19.28
CA LEU A 361 21.15 -2.09 -20.64
C LEU A 361 22.19 -3.22 -20.70
N PRO A 362 21.82 -4.46 -21.08
CA PRO A 362 22.80 -5.53 -21.21
C PRO A 362 23.81 -5.12 -22.28
N GLU A 363 25.11 -5.19 -21.93
CA GLU A 363 26.21 -4.97 -22.86
C GLU A 363 25.91 -5.69 -24.17
N LYS A 364 25.78 -4.91 -25.26
CA LYS A 364 25.76 -5.48 -26.61
C LYS A 364 27.04 -6.28 -26.77
N LYS A 365 26.94 -7.62 -26.66
CA LYS A 365 28.05 -8.54 -26.91
C LYS A 365 28.77 -8.13 -28.19
N GLY A 366 30.05 -7.79 -28.03
CA GLY A 366 30.93 -7.40 -29.11
C GLY A 366 30.96 -8.44 -30.21
N LYS A 367 31.05 -7.96 -31.44
CA LYS A 367 31.22 -8.72 -32.67
C LYS A 367 32.28 -9.81 -32.49
N GLU A 368 31.88 -11.07 -32.64
CA GLU A 368 32.82 -12.19 -32.82
C GLU A 368 33.71 -11.91 -34.04
N LYS A 369 35.01 -11.79 -33.79
CA LYS A 369 36.03 -11.74 -34.82
C LYS A 369 36.27 -13.19 -35.27
N MET A 370 35.74 -13.57 -36.43
CA MET A 370 36.08 -14.84 -37.07
C MET A 370 37.60 -14.90 -37.30
N MET A 371 38.27 -15.83 -36.64
CA MET A 371 39.63 -16.24 -36.95
C MET A 371 39.56 -17.20 -38.14
N ARG A 372 40.17 -16.82 -39.27
CA ARG A 372 40.50 -17.75 -40.36
C ARG A 372 41.62 -18.67 -39.87
N ILE A 373 41.38 -19.97 -39.97
CA ILE A 373 42.42 -21.00 -39.86
C ILE A 373 42.89 -21.26 -41.28
N GLU A 374 44.20 -21.11 -41.53
CA GLU A 374 44.91 -21.74 -42.64
C GLU A 374 45.30 -23.17 -42.26
#